data_AF-A0A0A9D2J4-F1
#
_entry.id   AF-A0A0A9D2J4-F1
#
_cell.length_a   1.000
_cell.length_b   1.000
_cell.length_c   1.000
_cell.angle_alpha   90.00
_cell.angle_beta   90.00
_cell.angle_gamma   90.00
#
_symmetry.space_group_name_H-M   'P 1'
#
loop_
_entity.id
_entity.type
_entity.pdbx_description
1 polymer ?
#
loop_
_entity_poly.entity_id
_entity_poly.type
_entity_poly.pdbx_seq_one_letter_code
_entity_poly.pdbx_strand_id
1 'polypeptide(L)'
;MLDTYDFKGDVWLCHSSGGKCNDFTAFEPALDTFKEVEAFLSANPSEIVTIILEDYVHAPNGLTNVFNASGLLKYWFPVSKMPQNGQDWPLVSDMVASNQRLLVFTSISSKQSIEGIAYQWNFMVENNYGDDGMDAGKCSNRAESAPLNDKTKSLVLMNYFPSVPVKLTACLQHSQSLTDMVNTCFGSAGNRWANFLAVDYYKRSDGGGVFQAADLLNGRLLCGCQDVKACSQGSGVVCSS
;
A
#
# COMPACT_ATOMS: atom_id res chain seq x y z
N MET A 1 -3.00 2.21 3.12
CA MET A 1 -2.05 2.83 4.07
C MET A 1 -2.86 3.37 5.22
N LEU A 2 -2.41 3.14 6.44
CA LEU A 2 -3.09 3.57 7.67
C LEU A 2 -2.05 4.14 8.62
N ASP A 3 -2.32 5.30 9.19
CA ASP A 3 -1.43 5.90 10.16
C ASP A 3 -1.91 5.51 11.56
N THR A 4 -1.04 4.85 12.32
CA THR A 4 -1.38 4.29 13.63
C THR A 4 -0.64 5.02 14.73
N TYR A 5 -1.34 5.45 15.78
CA TYR A 5 -0.78 6.21 16.89
C TYR A 5 -1.21 5.63 18.24
N ASP A 6 -0.38 5.81 19.26
CA ASP A 6 -0.84 5.73 20.65
C ASP A 6 -1.74 6.94 20.96
N PHE A 7 -3.00 6.69 21.32
CA PHE A 7 -3.94 7.75 21.70
C PHE A 7 -4.99 7.24 22.69
N LYS A 8 -5.26 8.03 23.73
CA LYS A 8 -6.27 7.70 24.77
C LYS A 8 -6.13 6.31 25.41
N GLY A 9 -4.90 5.78 25.46
CA GLY A 9 -4.61 4.47 26.06
C GLY A 9 -4.73 3.28 25.11
N ASP A 10 -5.08 3.51 23.84
CA ASP A 10 -5.23 2.48 22.81
C ASP A 10 -4.46 2.87 21.53
N VAL A 11 -4.48 2.00 20.52
CA VAL A 11 -4.00 2.32 19.16
C VAL A 11 -5.15 2.88 18.33
N TRP A 12 -4.91 4.04 17.74
CA TRP A 12 -5.90 4.77 16.94
C TRP A 12 -5.40 5.01 15.52
N LEU A 13 -6.36 5.09 14.60
CA LEU A 13 -6.14 5.68 13.29
C LEU A 13 -6.27 7.19 13.41
N CYS A 14 -5.22 7.92 13.00
CA CYS A 14 -5.20 9.37 13.06
C CYS A 14 -4.41 9.93 11.88
N HIS A 15 -4.71 11.14 11.39
CA HIS A 15 -3.86 11.80 10.40
C HIS A 15 -3.29 13.09 10.99
N SER A 16 -2.04 13.03 11.46
CA SER A 16 -1.46 14.05 12.32
C SER A 16 0.03 14.29 12.03
N SER A 17 0.61 15.34 12.61
CA SER A 17 2.03 15.66 12.47
C SER A 17 2.79 15.54 13.79
N GLY A 18 4.11 15.35 13.71
CA GLY A 18 4.99 15.28 14.87
C GLY A 18 4.83 14.01 15.72
N GLY A 19 4.33 12.92 15.14
CA GLY A 19 4.20 11.63 15.81
C GLY A 19 3.18 11.60 16.95
N LYS A 20 2.22 12.53 16.96
CA LYS A 20 1.22 12.64 18.03
C LYS A 20 -0.18 12.77 17.46
N CYS A 21 -1.08 11.90 17.90
CA CYS A 21 -2.51 12.04 17.62
C CYS A 21 -3.19 13.04 18.57
N ASN A 22 -4.16 13.80 18.05
CA ASN A 22 -4.95 14.78 18.78
C ASN A 22 -6.45 14.53 18.53
N ASP A 23 -7.33 15.05 19.40
CA ASP A 23 -8.78 14.82 19.26
C ASP A 23 -9.36 15.23 17.90
N PHE A 24 -8.82 16.27 17.28
CA PHE A 24 -9.27 16.77 15.97
C PHE A 24 -8.62 16.05 14.76
N THR A 25 -7.58 15.26 14.99
CA THR A 25 -6.91 14.43 13.96
C THR A 25 -7.24 12.95 14.09
N ALA A 26 -7.83 12.53 15.20
CA ALA A 26 -8.28 11.18 15.45
C ALA A 26 -9.48 10.81 14.57
N PHE A 27 -9.44 9.63 13.95
CA PHE A 27 -10.55 9.07 13.22
C PHE A 27 -11.33 8.08 14.10
N GLU A 28 -10.73 6.93 14.40
CA GLU A 28 -11.34 5.89 15.24
C GLU A 28 -10.27 4.94 15.84
N PRO A 29 -10.61 4.11 16.84
CA PRO A 29 -9.72 3.05 17.31
C PRO A 29 -9.37 2.08 16.18
N ALA A 30 -8.09 1.72 16.04
CA ALA A 30 -7.64 0.82 14.96
C ALA A 30 -8.30 -0.57 15.02
N LEU A 31 -8.75 -0.99 16.22
CA LEU A 31 -9.48 -2.25 16.41
C LEU A 31 -10.75 -2.33 15.58
N ASP A 32 -11.48 -1.23 15.43
CA ASP A 32 -12.76 -1.22 14.72
C ASP A 32 -12.54 -1.43 13.22
N THR A 33 -11.64 -0.66 12.61
CA THR A 33 -11.22 -0.88 11.22
C THR A 33 -10.65 -2.29 10.99
N PHE A 34 -9.86 -2.81 11.93
CA PHE A 34 -9.25 -4.15 11.77
C PHE A 34 -10.30 -5.26 11.87
N LYS A 35 -11.38 -5.08 12.62
CA LYS A 35 -12.54 -5.98 12.60
C LYS A 35 -13.29 -5.92 11.28
N GLU A 36 -13.36 -4.77 10.62
CA GLU A 36 -13.92 -4.69 9.26
C GLU A 36 -13.08 -5.49 8.26
N VAL A 37 -11.74 -5.40 8.36
CA VAL A 37 -10.83 -6.21 7.54
C VAL A 37 -11.00 -7.71 7.83
N GLU A 38 -11.16 -8.09 9.10
CA GLU A 38 -11.39 -9.48 9.48
C GLU A 38 -12.69 -10.00 8.88
N ALA A 39 -13.77 -9.23 9.02
CA ALA A 39 -15.07 -9.58 8.46
C ALA A 39 -15.00 -9.73 6.93
N PHE A 40 -14.27 -8.84 6.24
CA PHE A 40 -14.04 -8.94 4.80
C PHE A 40 -13.28 -10.22 4.42
N LEU A 41 -12.14 -10.50 5.06
CA LEU A 41 -11.35 -11.71 4.78
C LEU A 41 -12.11 -12.99 5.12
N SER A 42 -12.95 -12.96 6.15
CA SER A 42 -13.82 -14.07 6.54
C SER A 42 -14.90 -14.35 5.49
N ALA A 43 -15.55 -13.30 4.97
CA ALA A 43 -16.58 -13.42 3.94
C ALA A 43 -16.01 -13.74 2.54
N ASN A 44 -14.75 -13.41 2.28
CA ASN A 44 -14.11 -13.54 0.97
C ASN A 44 -12.86 -14.43 1.07
N PRO A 45 -13.00 -15.77 1.04
CA PRO A 45 -11.92 -16.71 1.32
C PRO A 45 -10.79 -16.73 0.27
N SER A 46 -11.05 -16.20 -0.93
CA SER A 46 -10.07 -16.11 -2.02
C SER A 46 -9.33 -14.77 -2.10
N GLU A 47 -9.72 -13.79 -1.29
CA GLU A 47 -9.15 -12.44 -1.35
C GLU A 47 -7.94 -12.30 -0.43
N ILE A 48 -7.04 -11.39 -0.79
CA ILE A 48 -5.86 -11.00 -0.02
C ILE A 48 -5.97 -9.52 0.32
N VAL A 49 -5.54 -9.15 1.52
CA VAL A 49 -5.43 -7.75 1.96
C VAL A 49 -3.98 -7.44 2.32
N THR A 50 -3.51 -6.27 1.87
CA THR A 50 -2.24 -5.69 2.32
C THR A 50 -2.50 -4.43 3.13
N ILE A 51 -1.96 -4.35 4.33
CA ILE A 51 -1.98 -3.18 5.19
C ILE A 51 -0.56 -2.62 5.27
N ILE A 52 -0.41 -1.31 5.04
CA ILE A 52 0.85 -0.59 5.17
C ILE A 52 0.64 0.46 6.26
N LEU A 53 1.41 0.36 7.34
CA LEU A 53 1.26 1.17 8.54
C LEU A 53 2.32 2.25 8.59
N GLU A 54 1.89 3.52 8.57
CA GLU A 54 2.72 4.60 9.07
C GLU A 54 2.63 4.58 10.61
N ASP A 55 3.65 4.00 11.23
CA ASP A 55 3.60 3.53 12.61
C ASP A 55 4.24 4.52 13.59
N TYR A 56 3.38 5.10 14.43
CA TYR A 56 3.71 5.95 15.57
C TYR A 56 3.28 5.31 16.91
N VAL A 57 3.18 3.98 16.96
CA VAL A 57 2.80 3.20 18.15
C VAL A 57 4.06 2.80 18.93
N HIS A 58 4.24 3.43 20.09
CA HIS A 58 5.34 3.17 21.03
C HIS A 58 4.99 2.16 22.11
N ALA A 59 3.69 1.98 22.41
CA ALA A 59 3.23 0.97 23.36
C ALA A 59 3.79 -0.42 23.00
N PRO A 60 4.42 -1.15 23.96
CA PRO A 60 4.94 -2.48 23.70
C PRO A 60 3.83 -3.41 23.22
N ASN A 61 4.04 -4.06 22.07
CA ASN A 61 3.07 -4.94 21.41
C ASN A 61 1.73 -4.28 21.07
N GLY A 62 1.65 -2.94 21.00
CA GLY A 62 0.39 -2.22 20.74
C GLY A 62 -0.31 -2.72 19.48
N LEU A 63 0.40 -2.78 18.35
CA LEU A 63 -0.15 -3.28 17.09
C LEU A 63 -0.47 -4.78 17.15
N THR A 64 0.45 -5.60 17.67
CA THR A 64 0.21 -7.05 17.82
C THR A 64 -1.04 -7.35 18.66
N ASN A 65 -1.27 -6.61 19.73
CA ASN A 65 -2.46 -6.75 20.57
C ASN A 65 -3.74 -6.45 19.79
N VAL A 66 -3.75 -5.40 18.95
CA VAL A 66 -4.90 -5.04 18.11
C VAL A 66 -5.15 -6.08 17.03
N PHE A 67 -4.10 -6.59 16.37
CA PHE A 67 -4.23 -7.68 15.40
C PHE A 67 -4.74 -8.98 16.03
N ASN A 68 -4.32 -9.29 17.24
CA ASN A 68 -4.84 -10.43 18.00
C ASN A 68 -6.31 -10.23 18.38
N ALA A 69 -6.66 -9.07 18.93
CA ALA A 69 -8.01 -8.75 19.37
C ALA A 69 -9.02 -8.64 18.22
N SER A 70 -8.58 -8.24 17.02
CA SER A 70 -9.41 -8.24 15.81
C SER A 70 -9.60 -9.63 15.21
N GLY A 71 -8.78 -10.62 15.59
CA GLY A 71 -8.83 -11.98 15.01
C GLY A 71 -8.07 -12.14 13.69
N LEU A 72 -7.31 -11.12 13.27
CA LEU A 72 -6.61 -11.08 11.99
C LEU A 72 -5.36 -12.00 11.94
N LEU A 73 -4.78 -12.37 13.08
CA LEU A 73 -3.57 -13.19 13.13
C LEU A 73 -3.73 -14.55 12.42
N LYS A 74 -4.96 -15.09 12.32
CA LYS A 74 -5.22 -16.34 11.58
C LYS A 74 -5.02 -16.22 10.06
N TYR A 75 -4.95 -14.99 9.53
CA TYR A 75 -4.68 -14.69 8.13
C TYR A 75 -3.24 -14.24 7.87
N TRP A 76 -2.42 -14.10 8.92
CA TRP A 76 -1.12 -13.42 8.86
C TRP A 76 -0.13 -14.13 7.93
N PHE A 77 0.41 -13.38 6.96
CA PHE A 77 1.52 -13.84 6.13
C PHE A 77 2.86 -13.57 6.86
N PRO A 78 3.62 -14.62 7.22
CA PRO A 78 4.78 -14.46 8.09
C PRO A 78 5.99 -13.89 7.36
N VAL A 79 6.75 -13.01 8.02
CA VAL A 79 8.00 -12.41 7.51
C VAL A 79 9.01 -13.46 7.04
N SER A 80 9.07 -14.62 7.68
CA SER A 80 9.97 -15.72 7.31
C SER A 80 9.69 -16.33 5.94
N LYS A 81 8.51 -16.09 5.36
CA LYS A 81 8.12 -16.51 4.00
C LYS A 81 8.14 -15.35 3.00
N MET A 82 8.42 -14.12 3.43
CA MET A 82 8.52 -12.99 2.51
C MET A 82 9.82 -13.06 1.72
N PRO A 83 9.80 -12.76 0.41
CA PRO A 83 11.00 -12.81 -0.40
C PRO A 83 12.00 -11.73 0.03
N GLN A 84 13.28 -12.03 -0.16
CA GLN A 84 14.38 -11.11 0.08
C GLN A 84 15.11 -10.86 -1.23
N ASN A 85 15.82 -9.73 -1.35
CA ASN A 85 16.72 -9.45 -2.48
C ASN A 85 16.04 -9.58 -3.85
N GLY A 86 14.82 -9.05 -3.97
CA GLY A 86 14.10 -8.99 -5.24
C GLY A 86 13.51 -10.31 -5.72
N GLN A 87 13.53 -11.37 -4.89
CA GLN A 87 12.90 -12.64 -5.24
C GLN A 87 11.38 -12.50 -5.37
N ASP A 88 10.78 -13.45 -6.08
CA ASP A 88 9.35 -13.48 -6.32
C ASP A 88 8.58 -13.79 -5.04
N TRP A 89 7.43 -13.14 -4.89
CA TRP A 89 6.45 -13.48 -3.86
C TRP A 89 5.78 -14.81 -4.19
N PRO A 90 5.31 -15.58 -3.18
CA PRO A 90 4.49 -16.75 -3.45
C PRO A 90 3.28 -16.40 -4.30
N LEU A 91 2.75 -17.40 -5.02
CA LEU A 91 1.54 -17.21 -5.79
C LEU A 91 0.38 -16.84 -4.84
N VAL A 92 -0.48 -15.95 -5.31
CA VAL A 92 -1.74 -15.60 -4.61
C VAL A 92 -2.54 -16.87 -4.30
N SER A 93 -2.56 -17.86 -5.21
CA SER A 93 -3.20 -19.15 -4.98
C SER A 93 -2.64 -19.92 -3.78
N ASP A 94 -1.33 -19.85 -3.55
CA ASP A 94 -0.68 -20.56 -2.45
C ASP A 94 -0.91 -19.84 -1.11
N MET A 95 -0.90 -18.51 -1.14
CA MET A 95 -1.28 -17.66 -0.01
C MET A 95 -2.73 -17.92 0.41
N VAL A 96 -3.64 -18.02 -0.56
CA VAL A 96 -5.05 -18.37 -0.34
C VAL A 96 -5.20 -19.80 0.20
N ALA A 97 -4.55 -20.79 -0.43
CA ALA A 97 -4.64 -22.19 -0.03
C ALA A 97 -4.11 -22.44 1.40
N SER A 98 -3.15 -21.65 1.85
CA SER A 98 -2.60 -21.70 3.21
C SER A 98 -3.32 -20.78 4.22
N ASN A 99 -4.36 -20.07 3.78
CA ASN A 99 -5.07 -19.03 4.52
C ASN A 99 -4.15 -17.91 5.06
N GLN A 100 -2.99 -17.68 4.42
CA GLN A 100 -2.03 -16.61 4.75
C GLN A 100 -2.31 -15.40 3.84
N ARG A 101 -3.44 -14.75 4.06
CA ARG A 101 -4.06 -13.77 3.15
C ARG A 101 -3.99 -12.31 3.63
N LEU A 102 -3.24 -12.04 4.69
CA LEU A 102 -2.99 -10.70 5.22
C LEU A 102 -1.50 -10.40 5.24
N LEU A 103 -1.05 -9.46 4.41
CA LEU A 103 0.29 -8.88 4.50
C LEU A 103 0.23 -7.60 5.31
N VAL A 104 1.16 -7.42 6.26
CA VAL A 104 1.25 -6.19 7.04
C VAL A 104 2.68 -5.68 7.04
N PHE A 105 2.82 -4.42 6.64
CA PHE A 105 4.08 -3.68 6.66
C PHE A 105 4.00 -2.51 7.66
N THR A 106 5.12 -2.19 8.29
CA THR A 106 5.29 -1.05 9.21
C THR A 106 6.49 -0.20 8.82
N SER A 107 6.40 1.11 9.05
CA SER A 107 7.51 2.05 8.89
C SER A 107 8.58 1.97 10.00
N ILE A 108 8.39 1.15 11.04
CA ILE A 108 9.33 1.02 12.18
C ILE A 108 10.14 -0.28 12.12
N SER A 109 11.46 -0.16 12.05
CA SER A 109 12.38 -1.30 11.83
C SER A 109 12.36 -2.34 12.96
N SER A 110 12.28 -1.89 14.22
CA SER A 110 12.32 -2.78 15.39
C SER A 110 11.10 -3.69 15.49
N LYS A 111 9.95 -3.31 14.90
CA LYS A 111 8.73 -4.11 14.90
C LYS A 111 8.89 -5.43 14.14
N GLN A 112 9.80 -5.50 13.17
CA GLN A 112 10.05 -6.75 12.45
C GLN A 112 10.66 -7.82 13.35
N SER A 113 11.62 -7.47 14.21
CA SER A 113 12.24 -8.44 15.10
C SER A 113 11.44 -8.68 16.39
N ILE A 114 10.74 -7.65 16.89
CA ILE A 114 10.02 -7.72 18.18
C ILE A 114 8.59 -8.27 18.00
N GLU A 115 7.87 -7.80 16.98
CA GLU A 115 6.45 -8.09 16.77
C GLU A 115 6.20 -8.97 15.53
N GLY A 116 7.20 -9.19 14.68
CA GLY A 116 7.06 -9.95 13.45
C GLY A 116 6.28 -9.20 12.36
N ILE A 117 6.17 -7.87 12.45
CA ILE A 117 5.53 -7.02 11.42
C ILE A 117 6.60 -6.57 10.42
N ALA A 118 6.38 -6.80 9.13
CA ALA A 118 7.40 -6.60 8.11
C ALA A 118 7.84 -5.13 8.03
N TYR A 119 9.15 -4.85 8.14
CA TYR A 119 9.66 -3.50 7.97
C TYR A 119 9.61 -3.11 6.50
N GLN A 120 8.78 -2.14 6.14
CA GLN A 120 8.41 -1.88 4.75
C GLN A 120 9.62 -1.62 3.83
N TRP A 121 10.62 -0.90 4.34
CA TRP A 121 11.85 -0.55 3.61
C TRP A 121 12.74 -1.75 3.26
N ASN A 122 12.46 -2.93 3.83
CA ASN A 122 13.11 -4.16 3.39
C ASN A 122 12.52 -4.73 2.10
N PHE A 123 11.27 -4.39 1.76
CA PHE A 123 10.49 -5.09 0.73
C PHE A 123 10.01 -4.18 -0.42
N MET A 124 9.83 -2.88 -0.17
CA MET A 124 9.34 -1.94 -1.17
C MET A 124 10.22 -0.71 -1.34
N VAL A 125 10.23 -0.17 -2.56
CA VAL A 125 10.64 1.21 -2.85
C VAL A 125 9.41 2.11 -2.97
N GLU A 126 9.57 3.38 -2.63
CA GLU A 126 8.46 4.33 -2.56
C GLU A 126 8.91 5.73 -2.99
N ASN A 127 8.10 6.42 -3.81
CA ASN A 127 8.37 7.81 -4.17
C ASN A 127 7.95 8.79 -3.06
N ASN A 128 8.43 10.03 -3.15
CA ASN A 128 7.99 11.10 -2.26
C ASN A 128 6.47 11.25 -2.27
N TYR A 129 5.93 11.65 -1.13
CA TYR A 129 4.53 12.02 -0.95
C TYR A 129 4.37 13.54 -1.06
N GLY A 130 3.13 14.01 -0.93
CA GLY A 130 2.83 15.43 -0.97
C GLY A 130 3.09 16.04 -2.35
N ASP A 131 3.31 17.36 -2.37
CA ASP A 131 3.49 18.09 -3.63
C ASP A 131 4.76 17.63 -4.40
N ASP A 132 5.80 17.19 -3.69
CA ASP A 132 7.02 16.62 -4.27
C ASP A 132 6.76 15.27 -4.97
N GLY A 133 5.76 14.51 -4.50
CA GLY A 133 5.28 13.28 -5.12
C GLY A 133 4.45 13.50 -6.39
N MET A 134 4.03 14.73 -6.63
CA MET A 134 3.16 15.12 -7.74
C MET A 134 3.87 15.96 -8.81
N ASP A 135 5.20 16.14 -8.71
CA ASP A 135 5.99 16.93 -9.67
C ASP A 135 5.95 16.27 -11.08
N ALA A 136 5.28 16.93 -12.01
CA ALA A 136 5.02 16.38 -13.34
C ALA A 136 6.34 15.99 -14.05
N GLY A 137 6.44 14.72 -14.43
CA GLY A 137 7.62 14.19 -15.12
C GLY A 137 8.82 13.91 -14.22
N LYS A 138 8.71 14.06 -12.89
CA LYS A 138 9.74 13.68 -11.93
C LYS A 138 9.19 12.78 -10.84
N CYS A 139 9.78 11.60 -10.70
CA CYS A 139 9.45 10.68 -9.61
C CYS A 139 10.72 10.40 -8.79
N SER A 140 10.80 11.03 -7.62
CA SER A 140 11.93 10.94 -6.69
C SER A 140 11.59 10.00 -5.53
N ASN A 141 12.58 9.25 -5.01
CA ASN A 141 12.35 8.41 -3.82
C ASN A 141 12.17 9.26 -2.56
N ARG A 142 11.36 8.76 -1.62
CA ARG A 142 11.35 9.31 -0.26
C ARG A 142 12.62 8.99 0.50
N ALA A 143 12.88 9.76 1.55
CA ALA A 143 14.15 9.75 2.29
C ALA A 143 14.48 8.39 2.91
N GLU A 144 13.47 7.67 3.41
CA GLU A 144 13.64 6.37 4.05
C GLU A 144 13.68 5.21 3.05
N SER A 145 13.19 5.45 1.82
CA SER A 145 13.21 4.48 0.74
C SER A 145 14.61 4.39 0.12
N ALA A 146 14.99 3.18 -0.28
CA ALA A 146 16.05 2.97 -1.24
C ALA A 146 15.74 3.70 -2.58
N PRO A 147 16.73 3.92 -3.46
CA PRO A 147 16.49 4.45 -4.80
C PRO A 147 15.39 3.64 -5.53
N LEU A 148 14.50 4.29 -6.28
CA LEU A 148 13.34 3.62 -6.90
C LEU A 148 13.73 2.48 -7.85
N ASN A 149 14.93 2.54 -8.44
CA ASN A 149 15.46 1.51 -9.31
C ASN A 149 16.15 0.35 -8.56
N ASP A 150 16.16 0.34 -7.22
CA ASP A 150 16.68 -0.76 -6.42
C ASP A 150 15.78 -2.00 -6.54
N LYS A 151 16.24 -2.97 -7.33
CA LYS A 151 15.54 -4.23 -7.59
C LYS A 151 15.70 -5.26 -6.47
N THR A 152 16.49 -4.98 -5.43
CA THR A 152 16.54 -5.83 -4.23
C THR A 152 15.25 -5.72 -3.40
N LYS A 153 14.44 -4.67 -3.64
CA LYS A 153 13.09 -4.50 -3.12
C LYS A 153 12.11 -4.92 -4.22
N SER A 154 11.35 -5.99 -4.04
CA SER A 154 10.50 -6.54 -5.10
C SER A 154 9.24 -5.70 -5.35
N LEU A 155 8.78 -4.95 -4.35
CA LEU A 155 7.56 -4.15 -4.43
C LEU A 155 7.85 -2.67 -4.75
N VAL A 156 6.91 -2.03 -5.42
CA VAL A 156 6.92 -0.59 -5.73
C VAL A 156 5.63 0.02 -5.23
N LEU A 157 5.71 1.03 -4.37
CA LEU A 157 4.59 1.86 -3.94
C LEU A 157 4.70 3.24 -4.57
N MET A 158 3.61 3.74 -5.13
CA MET A 158 3.51 5.09 -5.64
C MET A 158 2.59 5.95 -4.76
N ASN A 159 3.09 7.04 -4.20
CA ASN A 159 2.32 8.11 -3.60
C ASN A 159 1.95 9.14 -4.68
N TYR A 160 0.68 9.59 -4.67
CA TYR A 160 0.20 10.68 -5.50
C TYR A 160 -0.96 11.42 -4.81
N PHE A 161 -0.61 12.33 -3.92
CA PHE A 161 -1.55 13.18 -3.19
C PHE A 161 -0.82 14.45 -2.72
N PRO A 162 -1.52 15.59 -2.61
CA PRO A 162 -0.91 16.86 -2.21
C PRO A 162 -0.51 16.85 -0.74
N SER A 163 0.36 17.77 -0.34
CA SER A 163 0.74 17.88 1.09
C SER A 163 -0.44 18.25 1.99
N VAL A 164 -1.44 18.94 1.42
CA VAL A 164 -2.67 19.32 2.12
C VAL A 164 -3.86 18.58 1.50
N PRO A 165 -4.50 17.65 2.22
CA PRO A 165 -5.54 16.79 1.66
C PRO A 165 -6.86 17.56 1.47
N VAL A 166 -7.09 18.13 0.28
CA VAL A 166 -8.31 18.89 -0.04
C VAL A 166 -9.30 18.03 -0.85
N LYS A 167 -10.36 17.57 -0.19
CA LYS A 167 -11.42 16.73 -0.80
C LYS A 167 -12.05 17.32 -2.06
N LEU A 168 -12.21 18.65 -2.11
CA LEU A 168 -12.84 19.34 -3.24
C LEU A 168 -11.99 19.27 -4.52
N THR A 169 -10.67 19.17 -4.41
CA THR A 169 -9.75 19.13 -5.55
C THR A 169 -9.30 17.71 -5.90
N ALA A 170 -9.70 16.70 -5.11
CA ALA A 170 -9.31 15.31 -5.34
C ALA A 170 -9.67 14.80 -6.75
N CYS A 171 -10.82 15.23 -7.30
CA CYS A 171 -11.18 14.86 -8.67
C CYS A 171 -10.20 15.38 -9.73
N LEU A 172 -9.60 16.57 -9.52
CA LEU A 172 -8.62 17.13 -10.46
C LEU A 172 -7.31 16.33 -10.44
N GLN A 173 -6.96 15.80 -9.28
CA GLN A 173 -5.76 14.99 -9.06
C GLN A 173 -5.93 13.62 -9.69
N HIS A 174 -7.09 12.99 -9.49
CA HIS A 174 -7.41 11.67 -10.03
C HIS A 174 -7.89 11.71 -11.49
N SER A 175 -7.15 12.43 -12.32
CA SER A 175 -7.41 12.60 -13.75
C SER A 175 -6.22 12.06 -14.57
N GLN A 176 -5.99 12.61 -15.77
CA GLN A 176 -4.85 12.25 -16.63
C GLN A 176 -3.50 12.40 -15.91
N SER A 177 -3.35 13.39 -15.03
CA SER A 177 -2.10 13.65 -14.32
C SER A 177 -1.64 12.50 -13.43
N LEU A 178 -2.59 11.74 -12.84
CA LEU A 178 -2.28 10.53 -12.09
C LEU A 178 -1.70 9.44 -13.01
N THR A 179 -2.33 9.21 -14.17
CA THR A 179 -1.83 8.23 -15.15
C THR A 179 -0.47 8.63 -15.74
N ASP A 180 -0.25 9.91 -15.98
CA ASP A 180 1.05 10.42 -16.45
C ASP A 180 2.16 10.18 -15.40
N MET A 181 1.84 10.36 -14.11
CA MET A 181 2.77 10.07 -13.04
C MET A 181 3.01 8.58 -12.83
N VAL A 182 2.02 7.72 -13.05
CA VAL A 182 2.21 6.26 -13.07
C VAL A 182 3.26 5.86 -14.12
N ASN A 183 3.21 6.44 -15.32
CA ASN A 183 4.21 6.20 -16.37
C ASN A 183 5.58 6.80 -16.03
N THR A 184 5.60 7.99 -15.43
CA THR A 184 6.84 8.64 -14.97
C THR A 184 7.55 7.78 -13.93
N CYS A 185 6.83 7.34 -12.90
CA CYS A 185 7.37 6.51 -11.84
C CYS A 185 7.78 5.11 -12.34
N PHE A 186 7.12 4.55 -13.35
CA PHE A 186 7.57 3.31 -14.00
C PHE A 186 9.02 3.42 -14.51
N GLY A 187 9.35 4.53 -15.19
CA GLY A 187 10.70 4.81 -15.67
C GLY A 187 11.70 4.95 -14.52
N SER A 188 11.38 5.77 -13.51
CA SER A 188 12.23 5.94 -12.32
C SER A 188 12.41 4.65 -11.51
N ALA A 189 11.42 3.75 -11.50
CA ALA A 189 11.45 2.48 -10.79
C ALA A 189 12.23 1.37 -11.52
N GLY A 190 12.99 1.73 -12.57
CA GLY A 190 13.81 0.78 -13.33
C GLY A 190 12.97 -0.14 -14.22
N ASN A 191 11.94 0.43 -14.85
CA ASN A 191 10.95 -0.25 -15.69
C ASN A 191 10.11 -1.27 -14.92
N ARG A 192 9.64 -0.89 -13.72
CA ARG A 192 8.75 -1.70 -12.89
C ARG A 192 7.48 -0.93 -12.59
N TRP A 193 6.34 -1.55 -12.86
CA TRP A 193 5.03 -0.95 -12.55
C TRP A 193 4.78 -1.00 -11.05
N ALA A 194 4.10 0.02 -10.53
CA ALA A 194 3.74 0.08 -9.11
C ALA A 194 2.80 -1.08 -8.74
N ASN A 195 3.07 -1.71 -7.60
CA ASN A 195 2.17 -2.71 -6.99
C ASN A 195 1.08 -2.04 -6.15
N PHE A 196 1.38 -0.87 -5.59
CA PHE A 196 0.47 -0.10 -4.75
C PHE A 196 0.43 1.36 -5.20
N LEU A 197 -0.76 1.94 -5.15
CA LEU A 197 -1.00 3.35 -5.42
C LEU A 197 -1.71 3.97 -4.20
N ALA A 198 -1.04 4.91 -3.55
CA ALA A 198 -1.57 5.68 -2.42
C ALA A 198 -2.02 7.06 -2.90
N VAL A 199 -3.29 7.38 -2.62
CA VAL A 199 -3.95 8.61 -3.04
C VAL A 199 -4.99 9.03 -1.99
N ASP A 200 -5.30 10.32 -1.93
CA ASP A 200 -6.31 10.87 -1.02
C ASP A 200 -7.71 10.81 -1.63
N TYR A 201 -8.73 10.41 -0.86
CA TYR A 201 -10.13 10.42 -1.30
C TYR A 201 -10.39 9.59 -2.58
N TYR A 202 -9.81 8.39 -2.69
CA TYR A 202 -9.81 7.52 -3.87
C TYR A 202 -11.16 7.33 -4.62
N LYS A 203 -12.30 7.53 -3.94
CA LYS A 203 -13.65 7.47 -4.53
C LYS A 203 -14.05 8.72 -5.33
N ARG A 204 -13.19 9.74 -5.42
CA ARG A 204 -13.46 11.03 -6.10
C ARG A 204 -12.69 11.09 -7.41
N SER A 205 -13.37 11.10 -8.55
CA SER A 205 -12.74 11.26 -9.86
C SER A 205 -13.63 12.04 -10.81
N ASP A 206 -13.06 12.58 -11.88
CA ASP A 206 -13.75 13.18 -13.02
C ASP A 206 -13.91 12.21 -14.21
N GLY A 207 -13.88 10.89 -13.93
CA GLY A 207 -13.91 9.82 -14.92
C GLY A 207 -13.45 8.49 -14.33
N GLY A 208 -12.63 7.73 -15.06
CA GLY A 208 -12.07 6.45 -14.60
C GLY A 208 -11.14 6.58 -13.38
N GLY A 209 -10.39 7.69 -13.29
CA GLY A 209 -9.59 8.11 -12.14
C GLY A 209 -8.72 7.01 -11.53
N VAL A 210 -8.74 6.92 -10.19
CA VAL A 210 -7.90 5.95 -9.44
C VAL A 210 -8.14 4.51 -9.88
N PHE A 211 -9.38 4.14 -10.20
CA PHE A 211 -9.70 2.79 -10.65
C PHE A 211 -9.18 2.51 -12.07
N GLN A 212 -9.16 3.51 -12.95
CA GLN A 212 -8.51 3.38 -14.26
C GLN A 212 -6.99 3.25 -14.12
N ALA A 213 -6.37 4.00 -13.20
CA ALA A 213 -4.95 3.83 -12.90
C ALA A 213 -4.65 2.42 -12.34
N ALA A 214 -5.53 1.88 -11.48
CA ALA A 214 -5.41 0.51 -10.98
C ALA A 214 -5.60 -0.54 -12.10
N ASP A 215 -6.59 -0.37 -12.98
CA ASP A 215 -6.81 -1.25 -14.15
C ASP A 215 -5.59 -1.24 -15.09
N LEU A 216 -4.96 -0.07 -15.29
CA LEU A 216 -3.70 0.05 -16.04
C LEU A 216 -2.56 -0.71 -15.35
N LEU A 217 -2.30 -0.45 -14.08
CA LEU A 217 -1.22 -1.13 -13.32
C LEU A 217 -1.41 -2.66 -13.37
N ASN A 218 -2.63 -3.14 -13.13
CA ASN A 218 -2.95 -4.56 -13.19
C ASN A 218 -2.79 -5.14 -14.60
N GLY A 219 -3.25 -4.44 -15.64
CA GLY A 219 -3.07 -4.87 -17.04
C GLY A 219 -1.59 -4.99 -17.41
N ARG A 220 -0.78 -4.02 -16.98
CA ARG A 220 0.66 -3.99 -17.22
C ARG A 220 1.39 -5.09 -16.48
N LEU A 221 1.06 -5.34 -15.22
CA LEU A 221 1.69 -6.37 -14.39
C LEU A 221 1.29 -7.79 -14.83
N LEU A 222 0.03 -8.00 -15.23
CA LEU A 222 -0.49 -9.34 -15.53
C LEU A 222 -0.21 -9.79 -16.97
N CYS A 223 -0.35 -8.88 -17.94
CA CYS A 223 -0.30 -9.25 -19.36
C CYS A 223 0.34 -8.19 -20.27
N GLY A 224 0.91 -7.11 -19.71
CA GLY A 224 1.51 -6.01 -20.47
C GLY A 224 0.51 -5.04 -21.11
N CYS A 225 -0.80 -5.24 -20.95
CA CYS A 225 -1.84 -4.41 -21.56
C CYS A 225 -2.11 -3.10 -20.81
N GLN A 226 -2.73 -2.15 -21.51
CA GLN A 226 -3.11 -0.83 -20.96
C GLN A 226 -4.32 -0.90 -20.00
N ASP A 227 -5.03 -2.03 -19.98
CA ASP A 227 -6.21 -2.27 -19.14
C ASP A 227 -6.28 -3.77 -18.83
N VAL A 228 -6.49 -4.12 -17.56
CA VAL A 228 -6.63 -5.50 -17.09
C VAL A 228 -7.75 -6.27 -17.80
N LYS A 229 -8.81 -5.60 -18.25
CA LYS A 229 -9.92 -6.23 -18.99
C LYS A 229 -9.43 -6.85 -20.31
N ALA A 230 -8.37 -6.31 -20.91
CA ALA A 230 -7.75 -6.86 -22.11
C ALA A 230 -6.98 -8.18 -21.85
N CYS A 231 -6.60 -8.47 -20.60
CA CYS A 231 -5.92 -9.73 -20.25
C CYS A 231 -6.82 -10.97 -20.41
N SER A 232 -8.15 -10.80 -20.47
CA SER A 232 -9.12 -11.89 -20.55
C SER A 232 -9.21 -12.59 -21.91
N GLN A 233 -8.52 -12.11 -22.94
CA GLN A 233 -8.55 -12.65 -24.31
C GLN A 233 -7.58 -13.84 -24.55
N GLY A 234 -7.04 -14.44 -23.49
CA GLY A 234 -6.18 -15.63 -23.56
C GLY A 234 -4.69 -15.31 -23.50
N SER A 235 -3.93 -16.28 -23.00
CA SER A 235 -2.51 -16.26 -22.60
C SER A 235 -1.49 -15.98 -23.72
N GLY A 236 -1.92 -15.46 -24.87
CA GLY A 236 -1.08 -15.05 -26.00
C GLY A 236 -1.11 -13.56 -26.33
N VAL A 237 -1.95 -12.75 -25.67
CA VAL A 237 -2.00 -11.31 -25.92
C VAL A 237 -0.86 -10.63 -25.18
N VAL A 238 0.29 -10.54 -25.85
CA VAL A 238 1.31 -9.53 -25.52
C VAL A 238 0.82 -8.23 -26.14
N CYS A 239 0.19 -7.38 -25.34
CA CYS A 239 -0.05 -6.00 -25.75
C CYS A 239 1.31 -5.27 -25.75
N SER A 240 1.92 -5.14 -26.93
CA SER A 240 3.07 -4.25 -27.09
C SER A 240 2.68 -2.82 -26.71
N SER A 241 3.63 -2.11 -26.10
CA SER A 241 3.58 -0.69 -25.72
C SER A 241 3.14 0.24 -26.85
#